data_AF-X8AHG4-F1
#
_entry.id   AF-X8AHG4-F1
#
_cell.length_a   1.000
_cell.length_b   1.000
_cell.length_c   1.000
_cell.angle_alpha   90.00
_cell.angle_beta   90.00
_cell.angle_gamma   90.00
#
_symmetry.space_group_name_H-M   'P 1'
#
loop_
_entity.id
_entity.type
_entity.pdbx_description
1 polymer ?
#
loop_
_entity_poly.entity_id
_entity_poly.type
_entity_poly.pdbx_seq_one_letter_code
_entity_poly.pdbx_strand_id
1 'polypeptide(L)'
;MDLGLTDEQKQLAESERSWLTRHDPIARIRAAADDVPITVDPAAVAHAAESGLLALLTPEAGGTHMDLAVLSEAHGHAASSLPLADLAVATWLLGEFGHAQSVDGGRASCCSDWHVDRWVSSSATL
;
A
#
# COMPACT_ATOMS: atom_id res chain seq x y z
N MET A 1 -16.96 -2.98 13.27
CA MET A 1 -16.58 -4.39 13.48
C MET A 1 -15.61 -4.42 14.65
N ASP A 2 -15.76 -5.33 15.61
CA ASP A 2 -14.76 -5.53 16.66
C ASP A 2 -13.94 -6.77 16.31
N LEU A 3 -12.66 -6.56 16.02
CA LEU A 3 -11.72 -7.59 15.56
C LEU A 3 -10.92 -8.20 16.72
N GLY A 4 -11.18 -7.80 17.98
CA GLY A 4 -10.37 -8.25 19.11
C GLY A 4 -8.91 -7.82 19.00
N LEU A 5 -8.68 -6.59 18.50
CA LEU A 5 -7.35 -6.06 18.23
C LEU A 5 -6.52 -5.90 19.51
N THR A 6 -5.21 -6.13 19.40
CA THR A 6 -4.26 -5.75 20.45
C THR A 6 -4.16 -4.24 20.58
N ASP A 7 -3.54 -3.74 21.65
CA ASP A 7 -3.37 -2.30 21.83
C ASP A 7 -2.38 -1.71 20.82
N GLU A 8 -1.34 -2.47 20.42
CA GLU A 8 -0.43 -2.08 19.34
C GLU A 8 -1.18 -1.94 18.01
N GLN A 9 -2.09 -2.87 17.69
CA GLN A 9 -2.90 -2.81 16.47
C GLN A 9 -3.88 -1.64 16.47
N LYS A 10 -4.47 -1.32 17.62
CA LYS A 10 -5.31 -0.12 17.75
C LYS A 10 -4.49 1.15 17.53
N GLN A 11 -3.27 1.20 18.07
CA GLN A 11 -2.38 2.34 17.90
C GLN A 11 -1.90 2.48 16.45
N LEU A 12 -1.60 1.37 15.78
CA LEU A 12 -1.29 1.33 14.35
C LEU A 12 -2.46 1.88 13.52
N ALA A 13 -3.67 1.38 13.78
CA ALA A 13 -4.89 1.83 13.11
C ALA A 13 -5.12 3.33 13.30
N GLU A 14 -4.97 3.82 14.54
CA GLU A 14 -5.19 5.23 14.87
C GLU A 14 -4.16 6.14 14.20
N SER A 15 -2.88 5.73 14.21
CA SER A 15 -1.81 6.46 13.53
C SER A 15 -2.11 6.61 12.05
N GLU A 16 -2.51 5.52 11.38
CA GLU A 16 -2.78 5.54 9.96
C GLU A 16 -4.06 6.33 9.62
N ARG A 17 -5.14 6.14 10.39
CA ARG A 17 -6.37 6.94 10.24
C ARG A 17 -6.12 8.43 10.46
N SER A 18 -5.24 8.80 11.38
CA SER A 18 -4.85 10.20 11.60
C SER A 18 -4.16 10.78 10.37
N TRP A 19 -3.25 10.02 9.75
CA TRP A 19 -2.60 10.45 8.50
C TRP A 19 -3.61 10.58 7.35
N LEU A 20 -4.46 9.56 7.15
CA LEU A 20 -5.49 9.55 6.10
C LEU A 20 -6.50 10.69 6.27
N THR A 21 -6.92 10.98 7.51
CA THR A 21 -7.84 12.09 7.80
C THR A 21 -7.22 13.44 7.45
N ARG A 22 -5.91 13.63 7.70
CA ARG A 22 -5.22 14.87 7.35
C ARG A 22 -5.05 15.07 5.85
N HIS A 23 -4.95 14.00 5.08
CA HIS A 23 -4.71 14.05 3.63
C HIS A 23 -5.99 13.89 2.78
N ASP A 24 -7.09 13.45 3.40
CA ASP A 24 -8.44 13.34 2.84
C ASP A 24 -8.51 12.77 1.40
N PRO A 25 -8.29 11.45 1.23
CA PRO A 25 -8.35 10.81 -0.08
C PRO A 25 -9.73 10.96 -0.75
N ILE A 26 -10.81 10.99 0.03
CA ILE A 26 -12.18 11.17 -0.50
C ILE A 26 -12.33 12.54 -1.16
N ALA A 27 -11.89 13.62 -0.51
CA ALA A 27 -11.95 14.96 -1.11
C ALA A 27 -11.16 15.03 -2.41
N ARG A 28 -9.96 14.42 -2.43
CA ARG A 28 -9.14 14.34 -3.65
C ARG A 28 -9.85 13.58 -4.77
N ILE A 29 -10.40 12.40 -4.49
CA ILE A 29 -11.12 11.60 -5.49
C ILE A 29 -12.32 12.38 -6.03
N ARG A 30 -13.10 13.01 -5.15
CA ARG A 30 -14.25 13.83 -5.57
C ARG A 30 -13.86 14.98 -6.46
N ALA A 31 -12.71 15.61 -6.21
CA ALA A 31 -12.20 16.70 -7.06
C ALA A 31 -11.73 16.21 -8.44
N ALA A 32 -11.33 14.94 -8.58
CA ALA A 32 -10.84 14.38 -9.84
C ALA A 32 -11.89 13.60 -10.64
N ALA A 33 -13.01 13.19 -10.01
CA ALA A 33 -13.94 12.19 -10.51
C ALA A 33 -14.52 12.48 -11.91
N ASP A 34 -14.65 13.75 -12.29
CA ASP A 34 -15.26 14.16 -13.56
C ASP A 34 -14.23 14.60 -14.62
N ASP A 35 -12.98 14.86 -14.23
CA ASP A 35 -12.02 15.58 -15.07
C ASP A 35 -10.78 14.75 -15.46
N VAL A 36 -10.38 13.77 -14.65
CA VAL A 36 -9.12 13.03 -14.82
C VAL A 36 -9.30 11.56 -14.42
N PRO A 37 -8.64 10.60 -15.10
CA PRO A 37 -8.56 9.23 -14.62
C PRO A 37 -8.05 9.17 -13.18
N ILE A 38 -8.75 8.42 -12.32
CA ILE A 38 -8.31 8.21 -10.94
C ILE A 38 -7.07 7.30 -10.97
N THR A 39 -5.94 7.84 -10.49
CA THR A 39 -4.68 7.10 -10.35
C THR A 39 -4.32 6.90 -8.88
N VAL A 40 -3.30 6.07 -8.63
CA VAL A 40 -2.67 5.96 -7.31
C VAL A 40 -2.14 7.33 -6.89
N ASP A 41 -2.41 7.74 -5.65
CA ASP A 41 -1.94 9.00 -5.10
C ASP A 41 -0.44 8.91 -4.75
N PRO A 42 0.44 9.72 -5.37
CA PRO A 42 1.86 9.73 -5.04
C PRO A 42 2.16 10.05 -3.58
N ALA A 43 1.34 10.86 -2.91
CA ALA A 43 1.52 11.19 -1.50
C ALA A 43 1.25 9.98 -0.61
N ALA A 44 0.26 9.16 -0.95
CA ALA A 44 -0.02 7.90 -0.26
C ALA A 44 1.11 6.88 -0.47
N VAL A 45 1.67 6.81 -1.67
CA VAL A 45 2.84 5.95 -1.96
C VAL A 45 4.05 6.38 -1.12
N ALA A 46 4.38 7.68 -1.12
CA ALA A 46 5.51 8.21 -0.36
C ALA A 46 5.35 7.92 1.14
N HIS A 47 4.18 8.22 1.71
CA HIS A 47 3.87 7.91 3.10
C HIS A 47 4.05 6.43 3.40
N ALA A 48 3.44 5.53 2.61
CA ALA A 48 3.54 4.09 2.85
C ALA A 48 4.98 3.55 2.74
N ALA A 49 5.80 4.14 1.88
CA ALA A 49 7.21 3.79 1.74
C ALA A 49 8.06 4.28 2.92
N GLU A 50 7.82 5.51 3.38
CA GLU A 50 8.55 6.17 4.48
C GLU A 50 8.18 5.60 5.85
N SER A 51 6.90 5.26 6.05
CA SER A 51 6.39 4.64 7.29
C SER A 51 6.60 3.13 7.34
N GLY A 52 7.15 2.53 6.28
CA GLY A 52 7.48 1.10 6.22
C GLY A 52 6.30 0.17 5.97
N LEU A 53 5.09 0.68 5.70
CA LEU A 53 3.89 -0.13 5.46
C LEU A 53 4.03 -1.07 4.25
N LEU A 54 4.78 -0.65 3.22
CA LEU A 54 5.06 -1.51 2.06
C LEU A 54 5.92 -2.72 2.41
N ALA A 55 6.77 -2.61 3.43
CA ALA A 55 7.64 -3.68 3.89
C ALA A 55 7.08 -4.41 5.12
N LEU A 56 5.83 -4.14 5.52
CA LEU A 56 5.26 -4.60 6.78
C LEU A 56 5.42 -6.11 7.02
N LEU A 57 5.24 -6.91 5.98
CA LEU A 57 5.30 -8.37 6.05
C LEU A 57 6.70 -8.96 5.86
N THR A 58 7.73 -8.14 5.66
CA THR A 58 9.10 -8.66 5.56
C THR A 58 9.62 -9.10 6.94
N PRO A 59 10.55 -10.07 7.00
CA PRO A 59 11.13 -10.52 8.26
C PRO A 59 11.74 -9.39 9.11
N GLU A 60 12.27 -8.35 8.46
CA GLU A 60 12.90 -7.20 9.12
C GLU A 60 11.89 -6.27 9.78
N ALA A 61 10.72 -6.07 9.15
CA ALA A 61 9.64 -5.26 9.73
C ALA A 61 8.87 -6.03 10.81
N GLY A 62 8.72 -7.35 10.65
CA GLY A 62 8.10 -8.23 11.64
C GLY A 62 6.60 -8.03 11.83
N GLY A 63 5.93 -7.35 10.89
CA GLY A 63 4.48 -7.17 10.93
C GLY A 63 3.72 -8.44 10.58
N THR A 64 2.50 -8.54 11.08
CA THR A 64 1.61 -9.68 10.87
C THR A 64 0.59 -9.41 9.76
N HIS A 65 -0.01 -10.48 9.24
CA HIS A 65 -1.16 -10.36 8.33
C HIS A 65 -2.34 -9.61 8.96
N MET A 66 -2.46 -9.66 10.29
CA MET A 66 -3.51 -8.94 11.00
C MET A 66 -3.22 -7.44 11.05
N ASP A 67 -1.95 -7.04 11.16
CA ASP A 67 -1.54 -5.63 11.04
C ASP A 67 -1.82 -5.10 9.62
N LEU A 68 -1.54 -5.92 8.60
CA LEU A 68 -1.90 -5.57 7.22
C LEU A 68 -3.42 -5.43 7.04
N ALA A 69 -4.22 -6.31 7.63
CA ALA A 69 -5.67 -6.24 7.57
C ALA A 69 -6.21 -4.97 8.25
N VAL A 70 -5.63 -4.58 9.39
CA VAL A 70 -5.97 -3.33 10.09
C VAL A 70 -5.69 -2.11 9.20
N LEU A 71 -4.52 -2.04 8.57
CA LEU A 71 -4.16 -0.94 7.68
C LEU A 71 -5.02 -0.93 6.41
N SER A 72 -5.29 -2.10 5.84
CA SER A 72 -6.15 -2.23 4.66
C SER A 72 -7.59 -1.76 4.94
N GLU A 73 -8.11 -2.04 6.14
CA GLU A 73 -9.40 -1.51 6.59
C GLU A 73 -9.36 0.03 6.66
N ALA A 74 -8.33 0.62 7.26
CA ALA A 74 -8.21 2.07 7.37
C ALA A 74 -8.14 2.75 5.99
N HIS A 75 -7.33 2.20 5.07
CA HIS A 75 -7.23 2.71 3.70
C HIS A 75 -8.54 2.54 2.93
N GLY A 76 -9.22 1.41 3.07
CA GLY A 76 -10.54 1.18 2.46
C GLY A 76 -11.61 2.13 3.01
N HIS A 77 -11.61 2.37 4.32
CA HIS A 77 -12.52 3.30 4.98
C HIS A 77 -12.32 4.73 4.48
N ALA A 78 -11.07 5.15 4.32
CA ALA A 78 -10.73 6.48 3.81
C ALA A 78 -10.84 6.59 2.28
N ALA A 79 -11.28 5.54 1.58
CA ALA A 79 -11.26 5.44 0.12
C ALA A 79 -9.89 5.82 -0.49
N SER A 80 -8.80 5.39 0.13
CA SER A 80 -7.45 5.60 -0.39
C SER A 80 -7.30 4.91 -1.75
N SER A 81 -6.67 5.58 -2.72
CA SER A 81 -6.35 4.97 -4.02
C SER A 81 -5.11 4.06 -3.99
N LEU A 82 -4.45 3.93 -2.83
CA LEU A 82 -3.30 3.05 -2.66
C LEU A 82 -3.77 1.61 -2.38
N PRO A 83 -3.47 0.62 -3.25
CA PRO A 83 -3.77 -0.79 -3.00
C PRO A 83 -2.75 -1.38 -2.01
N LEU A 84 -2.83 -0.95 -0.74
CA LEU A 84 -1.81 -1.24 0.27
C LEU A 84 -1.61 -2.75 0.50
N ALA A 85 -2.71 -3.51 0.56
CA ALA A 85 -2.68 -4.97 0.75
C ALA A 85 -1.87 -5.65 -0.36
N ASP A 86 -2.19 -5.34 -1.62
CA ASP A 86 -1.55 -5.91 -2.80
C ASP A 86 -0.05 -5.57 -2.83
N LEU A 87 0.31 -4.32 -2.52
CA LEU A 87 1.71 -3.88 -2.54
C LEU A 87 2.54 -4.51 -1.41
N ALA A 88 2.00 -4.62 -0.21
CA ALA A 88 2.69 -5.25 0.92
C ALA A 88 2.87 -6.76 0.68
N VAL A 89 1.84 -7.44 0.16
CA VAL A 89 1.92 -8.86 -0.21
C VAL A 89 2.89 -9.07 -1.37
N ALA A 90 2.86 -8.25 -2.41
CA ALA A 90 3.81 -8.32 -3.51
C ALA A 90 5.25 -8.12 -3.03
N THR A 91 5.49 -7.15 -2.13
CA THR A 91 6.82 -6.90 -1.53
C THR A 91 7.31 -8.11 -0.75
N TRP A 92 6.44 -8.72 0.06
CA TRP A 92 6.76 -9.96 0.78
C TRP A 92 7.09 -11.11 -0.18
N LEU A 93 6.26 -11.36 -1.19
CA LEU A 93 6.49 -12.42 -2.18
C LEU A 93 7.80 -12.23 -2.97
N LEU A 94 8.13 -11.00 -3.33
CA LEU A 94 9.38 -10.67 -4.04
C LEU A 94 10.63 -10.93 -3.16
N GLY A 95 10.51 -10.67 -1.85
CA GLY A 95 11.55 -10.97 -0.87
C GLY A 95 11.71 -12.48 -0.64
N GLU A 96 10.60 -13.20 -0.47
CA GLU A 96 10.57 -14.64 -0.18
C GLU A 96 11.12 -15.48 -1.35
N PHE A 97 10.73 -15.14 -2.58
CA PHE A 97 11.09 -15.92 -3.78
C PHE A 97 12.26 -15.35 -4.58
N GLY A 98 13.00 -14.40 -4.00
CA GLY A 98 14.33 -14.03 -4.47
C GLY A 98 14.36 -13.29 -5.81
N HIS A 99 13.58 -12.23 -5.97
CA HIS A 99 13.80 -11.24 -7.03
C HIS A 99 14.46 -9.98 -6.45
N ALA A 100 15.54 -10.17 -5.69
CA ALA A 100 16.26 -9.14 -4.93
C ALA A 100 16.72 -7.94 -5.78
N GLN A 101 16.92 -8.12 -7.09
CA GLN A 101 17.26 -7.03 -8.04
C GLN A 101 16.11 -6.04 -8.28
N SER A 102 14.89 -6.35 -7.81
CA SER A 102 13.68 -5.53 -7.98
C SER A 102 13.34 -4.68 -6.75
N VAL A 103 13.99 -4.92 -5.61
CA VAL A 103 13.63 -4.28 -4.33
C VAL A 103 14.07 -2.81 -4.30
N ASP A 104 15.18 -2.47 -4.97
CA ASP A 104 15.66 -1.09 -5.08
C ASP A 104 15.02 -0.30 -6.23
N GLY A 105 14.56 -0.97 -7.30
CA GLY A 105 13.91 -0.33 -8.45
C GLY A 105 12.36 -0.29 -8.39
N GLY A 106 11.74 -1.25 -7.71
CA GLY A 106 10.29 -1.44 -7.66
C GLY A 106 9.57 -0.51 -6.70
N ARG A 107 10.22 -0.04 -5.62
CA ARG A 107 9.59 0.82 -4.60
C ARG A 107 9.07 2.15 -5.15
N ALA A 108 9.67 2.66 -6.24
CA ALA A 108 9.25 3.91 -6.90
C ALA A 108 8.60 3.70 -8.29
N SER A 109 8.99 2.66 -9.04
CA SER A 109 8.49 2.43 -10.40
C SER A 109 7.18 1.65 -10.45
N CYS A 110 6.85 0.81 -9.46
CA CYS A 110 5.62 0.02 -9.52
C CYS A 110 4.39 0.93 -9.48
N CYS A 111 4.36 1.94 -8.60
CA CYS A 111 3.14 2.72 -8.35
C CYS A 111 2.81 3.78 -9.42
N SER A 112 3.78 4.22 -10.22
CA SER A 112 3.60 5.31 -11.20
C SER A 112 3.06 4.85 -12.57
N ASP A 113 3.12 3.55 -12.87
CA ASP A 113 2.90 3.02 -14.23
C ASP A 113 2.06 1.71 -14.23
N TRP A 114 1.08 1.59 -13.32
CA TRP A 114 0.15 0.43 -13.23
C TRP A 114 -0.77 0.35 -14.47
N HIS A 115 -0.29 -0.30 -15.53
CA HIS A 115 -1.12 -0.93 -16.56
C HIS A 115 -0.93 -2.45 -16.46
N VAL A 116 -2.02 -3.20 -16.24
CA VAL A 116 -2.04 -4.68 -16.16
C VAL A 116 -1.31 -5.34 -17.34
N ASP A 117 -1.36 -4.74 -18.53
CA ASP A 117 -0.75 -5.29 -19.76
C ASP A 117 0.79 -5.30 -19.77
N ARG A 118 1.44 -4.40 -19.02
CA ARG A 118 2.92 -4.32 -19.01
C ARG A 118 3.55 -5.36 -18.08
N TRP A 119 2.84 -5.80 -17.04
CA TRP A 119 3.32 -6.81 -16.09
C TRP A 119 3.43 -8.19 -16.73
N VAL A 120 2.42 -8.62 -17.50
CA VAL A 120 2.44 -9.92 -18.21
C VAL A 120 3.56 -9.98 -19.27
N SER A 121 3.86 -8.85 -19.91
CA SER A 121 4.88 -8.78 -20.97
C SER A 121 6.30 -8.88 -20.44
N SER A 122 6.57 -8.40 -19.21
CA SER A 122 7.91 -8.45 -18.62
C SER A 122 8.27 -9.84 -18.06
N SER A 123 7.28 -10.61 -17.63
CA SER A 123 7.45 -12.00 -17.15
C SER A 123 7.70 -13.02 -18.27
N ALA A 124 7.45 -12.65 -19.53
CA ALA A 124 7.57 -13.54 -20.69
C ALA A 124 8.97 -13.50 -21.35
N THR A 125 9.90 -12.67 -20.86
CA THR A 125 11.23 -12.50 -21.48
C THR A 125 12.40 -12.77 -20.53
N LEU A 126 12.19 -13.47 -19.41
CA LEU A 126 13.27 -13.90 -18.51
C LEU A 126 13.13 -15.37 -18.11
#